data_AF-A0AAV0EMI0-F1
#
_entry.id   AF-A0AAV0EMI0-F1
#
_cell.length_a   1.000
_cell.length_b   1.000
_cell.length_c   1.000
_cell.angle_alpha   90.00
_cell.angle_beta   90.00
_cell.angle_gamma   90.00
#
_symmetry.space_group_name_H-M   'P 1'
#
loop_
_entity.id
_entity.type
_entity.pdbx_description
1 polymer ?
#
loop_
_entity_poly.entity_id
_entity_poly.type
_entity_poly.pdbx_seq_one_letter_code
_entity_poly.pdbx_strand_id
1 'polypeptide(L)'
;MNLSISSVESVLAQIQGLSNNAQDLSQLHAFLKQSDDLLRSESTRLPTLLSQLNPTEHSLGYLYILDASMSAPISTEQAPELVTCVARFIDECAADQILLAPEKFISVCKRFKDQVLLLKAPLQGVGPMRTAIKKLQLSSEQLTPLHPEFLLLCVLAKCYRIGFSILEDDILEVDQPKDFFLYCYYGGMICIGQKEFRKALELFHNVVTSPMSTLNAIAVEAYKKYILVSLIKIGQFSTSFPKYASSVAQRNLKNYCQLYLDLANSYSLGKISELETCVQKNRDKYENDNNLGLVQQVVASIYKRNIQRLTQTYLTLSLQDIASAVQLRSPKEAEMHVLQMIEDGEIYATINQKDGMVRFLEDPEQYKSCEMIEHIDSSIQRMMTLSKKLTSMDEQMSCDLSYLAKVGRDRQRLDFDDMEGGIPHKFNI
;
A
#
# COMPACT_ATOMS: atom_id res chain seq x y z
N MET A 1 -9.23 -1.13 -47.46
CA MET A 1 -8.36 -0.28 -48.30
C MET A 1 -7.00 -0.26 -47.64
N ASN A 2 -5.92 -0.58 -48.36
CA ASN A 2 -4.55 -0.46 -47.87
C ASN A 2 -4.23 1.03 -47.74
N LEU A 3 -4.36 1.59 -46.54
CA LEU A 3 -3.90 2.95 -46.23
C LEU A 3 -2.37 2.91 -46.22
N SER A 4 -1.75 3.54 -47.22
CA SER A 4 -0.30 3.69 -47.27
C SER A 4 0.16 4.55 -46.10
N ILE A 5 0.96 3.96 -45.20
CA ILE A 5 1.71 4.66 -44.15
C ILE A 5 2.81 5.47 -44.85
N SER A 6 2.49 6.68 -45.31
CA SER A 6 3.41 7.47 -46.15
C SER A 6 3.96 8.73 -45.47
N SER A 7 3.29 9.26 -44.44
CA SER A 7 3.81 10.41 -43.68
C SER A 7 3.10 10.61 -42.34
N VAL A 8 3.69 11.42 -41.45
CA VAL A 8 3.09 11.80 -40.17
C VAL A 8 1.82 12.63 -40.34
N GLU A 9 1.70 13.43 -41.42
CA GLU A 9 0.46 14.16 -41.72
C GLU A 9 -0.70 13.21 -42.07
N SER A 10 -0.41 12.06 -42.70
CA SER A 10 -1.40 11.00 -42.95
C SER A 10 -1.92 10.42 -41.63
N VAL A 11 -1.03 10.20 -40.65
CA VAL A 11 -1.43 9.71 -39.32
C VAL A 11 -2.34 10.71 -38.62
N LEU A 12 -2.02 12.01 -38.68
CA LEU A 12 -2.86 13.05 -38.10
C LEU A 12 -4.26 13.08 -38.71
N ALA A 13 -4.36 13.01 -40.05
CA ALA A 13 -5.64 12.99 -40.75
C ALA A 13 -6.49 11.76 -40.38
N GLN A 14 -5.86 10.59 -40.20
CA GLN A 14 -6.55 9.38 -39.76
C GLN A 14 -7.03 9.49 -38.30
N ILE A 15 -6.25 10.11 -37.41
CA ILE A 15 -6.67 10.36 -36.03
C ILE A 15 -7.92 11.26 -36.03
N GLN A 16 -7.90 12.38 -36.75
CA GLN A 16 -9.04 13.31 -36.82
C GLN A 16 -10.29 12.68 -37.47
N GLY A 17 -10.09 11.80 -38.46
CA GLY A 17 -11.18 11.15 -39.19
C GLY A 17 -11.86 10.00 -38.43
N LEU A 18 -11.10 9.22 -37.64
CA LEU A 18 -11.54 7.94 -37.08
C LEU A 18 -11.80 7.97 -35.56
N SER A 19 -11.73 9.14 -34.92
CA SER A 19 -11.89 9.28 -33.47
C SER A 19 -13.34 9.33 -32.95
N ASN A 20 -14.34 9.35 -33.83
CA ASN A 20 -15.72 9.72 -33.46
C ASN A 20 -16.62 8.55 -33.02
N ASN A 21 -16.26 7.30 -33.31
CA ASN A 21 -17.17 6.15 -33.22
C ASN A 21 -16.41 4.84 -33.00
N ALA A 22 -17.01 3.90 -32.27
CA ALA A 22 -16.33 2.69 -31.76
C ALA A 22 -15.74 1.77 -32.85
N GLN A 23 -16.43 1.63 -34.00
CA GLN A 23 -15.92 0.86 -35.13
C GLN A 23 -14.68 1.53 -35.73
N ASP A 24 -14.71 2.84 -35.88
CA ASP A 24 -13.61 3.62 -36.45
C ASP A 24 -12.42 3.69 -35.47
N LEU A 25 -12.67 3.73 -34.15
CA LEU A 25 -11.64 3.62 -33.12
C LEU A 25 -10.88 2.28 -33.17
N SER A 26 -11.58 1.18 -33.46
CA SER A 26 -10.91 -0.13 -33.63
C SER A 26 -10.00 -0.17 -34.85
N GLN A 27 -10.42 0.48 -35.96
CA GLN A 27 -9.61 0.63 -37.16
C GLN A 27 -8.42 1.56 -36.91
N LEU A 28 -8.65 2.67 -36.20
CA LEU A 28 -7.61 3.61 -35.78
C LEU A 28 -6.56 2.92 -34.91
N HIS A 29 -6.98 2.11 -33.94
CA HIS A 29 -6.06 1.35 -33.10
C HIS A 29 -5.18 0.40 -33.91
N ALA A 30 -5.77 -0.32 -34.88
CA ALA A 30 -5.00 -1.21 -35.75
C ALA A 30 -3.99 -0.44 -36.61
N PHE A 31 -4.40 0.71 -37.14
CA PHE A 31 -3.53 1.59 -37.93
C PHE A 31 -2.40 2.20 -37.11
N LEU A 32 -2.68 2.68 -35.90
CA LEU A 32 -1.69 3.25 -34.98
C LEU A 32 -0.66 2.21 -34.53
N LYS A 33 -1.09 0.95 -34.31
CA LYS A 33 -0.16 -0.16 -34.04
C LYS A 33 0.80 -0.39 -35.20
N GLN A 34 0.33 -0.33 -36.45
CA GLN A 34 1.20 -0.48 -37.63
C GLN A 34 2.12 0.72 -37.82
N SER A 35 1.71 1.90 -37.37
CA SER A 35 2.46 3.16 -37.51
C SER A 35 3.41 3.44 -36.34
N ASP A 36 3.50 2.56 -35.33
CA ASP A 36 4.26 2.83 -34.10
C ASP A 36 5.74 3.08 -34.35
N ASP A 37 6.36 2.32 -35.26
CA ASP A 37 7.78 2.47 -35.61
C ASP A 37 8.06 3.81 -36.31
N LEU A 38 7.13 4.26 -37.16
CA LEU A 38 7.22 5.56 -37.83
C LEU A 38 7.07 6.70 -36.82
N LEU A 39 6.14 6.59 -35.87
CA LEU A 39 5.98 7.60 -34.82
C LEU A 39 7.26 7.73 -33.96
N ARG A 40 7.92 6.61 -33.66
CA ARG A 40 9.18 6.63 -32.91
C ARG A 40 10.32 7.28 -33.70
N SER A 41 10.41 7.03 -35.00
CA SER A 41 11.47 7.59 -35.84
C SER A 41 11.33 9.11 -36.05
N GLU A 42 10.11 9.63 -36.07
CA GLU A 42 9.81 11.07 -36.22
C GLU A 42 9.52 11.81 -34.89
N SER A 43 9.94 11.26 -33.75
CA SER A 43 9.64 11.76 -32.40
C SER A 43 9.90 13.26 -32.15
N THR A 44 10.83 13.89 -32.87
CA THR A 44 11.15 15.33 -32.75
C THR A 44 10.12 16.27 -33.39
N ARG A 45 9.37 15.80 -34.40
CA ARG A 45 8.36 16.60 -35.11
C ARG A 45 6.97 16.48 -34.48
N LEU A 46 6.74 15.39 -33.76
CA LEU A 46 5.47 15.02 -33.14
C LEU A 46 4.87 16.03 -32.15
N PRO A 47 5.63 16.74 -31.30
CA PRO A 47 5.05 17.68 -30.34
C PRO A 47 4.24 18.81 -31.00
N THR A 48 4.63 19.24 -32.20
CA THR A 48 3.90 20.30 -32.94
C THR A 48 2.49 19.86 -33.34
N LEU A 49 2.28 18.56 -33.54
CA LEU A 49 1.00 17.98 -33.99
C LEU A 49 -0.01 17.88 -32.85
N LEU A 50 0.46 17.79 -31.61
CA LEU A 50 -0.42 17.77 -30.43
C LEU A 50 -1.25 19.06 -30.31
N SER A 51 -0.78 20.18 -30.89
CA SER A 51 -1.54 21.43 -30.94
C SER A 51 -2.78 21.37 -31.83
N GLN A 52 -2.84 20.42 -32.77
CA GLN A 52 -3.94 20.23 -33.72
C GLN A 52 -4.92 19.13 -33.28
N LEU A 53 -4.67 18.50 -32.13
CA LEU A 53 -5.47 17.42 -31.58
C LEU A 53 -6.13 17.86 -30.28
N ASN A 54 -7.40 17.49 -30.15
CA ASN A 54 -8.14 17.64 -28.90
C ASN A 54 -7.89 16.43 -27.99
N PRO A 55 -7.38 16.61 -26.75
CA PRO A 55 -7.12 15.53 -25.80
C PRO A 55 -8.34 14.66 -25.47
N THR A 56 -9.56 15.20 -25.44
CA THR A 56 -10.79 14.42 -25.13
C THR A 56 -11.26 13.60 -26.33
N GLU A 57 -11.30 14.19 -27.52
CA GLU A 57 -11.86 13.54 -28.72
C GLU A 57 -10.84 12.57 -29.35
N HIS A 58 -9.56 12.93 -29.34
CA HIS A 58 -8.50 12.21 -30.03
C HIS A 58 -7.56 11.46 -29.08
N SER A 59 -8.06 11.04 -27.91
CA SER A 59 -7.22 10.50 -26.82
C SER A 59 -6.32 9.35 -27.24
N LEU A 60 -6.82 8.41 -28.05
CA LEU A 60 -6.03 7.25 -28.51
C LEU A 60 -4.85 7.69 -29.40
N GLY A 61 -5.11 8.54 -30.39
CA GLY A 61 -4.07 9.08 -31.27
C GLY A 61 -3.07 9.96 -30.51
N TYR A 62 -3.58 10.83 -29.64
CA TYR A 62 -2.77 11.69 -28.77
C TYR A 62 -1.84 10.86 -27.87
N LEU A 63 -2.33 9.75 -27.33
CA LEU A 63 -1.55 8.82 -26.50
C LEU A 63 -0.37 8.21 -27.27
N TYR A 64 -0.59 7.75 -28.51
CA TYR A 64 0.47 7.18 -29.33
C TYR A 64 1.56 8.21 -29.66
N ILE A 65 1.15 9.44 -29.97
CA ILE A 65 2.07 10.55 -30.27
C ILE A 65 2.87 10.92 -29.01
N LEU A 66 2.23 11.00 -27.84
CA LEU A 66 2.92 11.26 -26.57
C LEU A 66 3.90 10.15 -26.21
N ASP A 67 3.49 8.88 -26.29
CA ASP A 67 4.36 7.74 -25.97
C ASP A 67 5.60 7.70 -26.88
N ALA A 68 5.44 8.00 -28.17
CA ALA A 68 6.55 8.13 -29.10
C ALA A 68 7.45 9.34 -28.78
N SER A 69 6.85 10.51 -28.51
CA SER A 69 7.59 11.75 -28.17
C SER A 69 8.42 11.60 -26.89
N MET A 70 7.89 10.87 -25.89
CA MET A 70 8.57 10.63 -24.62
C MET A 70 9.57 9.46 -24.67
N SER A 71 9.68 8.76 -25.80
CA SER A 71 10.64 7.65 -25.95
C SER A 71 12.07 8.13 -26.20
N ALA A 72 12.23 9.34 -26.73
CA ALA A 72 13.52 9.98 -26.89
C ALA A 72 13.95 10.68 -25.59
N PRO A 73 15.28 10.85 -25.34
CA PRO A 73 15.75 11.63 -24.22
C PRO A 73 15.29 13.08 -24.33
N ILE A 74 14.55 13.54 -23.32
CA ILE A 74 14.01 14.90 -23.24
C ILE A 74 15.07 15.82 -22.60
N SER A 75 15.35 16.96 -23.21
CA SER A 75 16.26 17.95 -22.63
C SER A 75 15.63 18.63 -21.41
N THR A 76 16.46 19.09 -20.47
CA THR A 76 15.98 19.75 -19.24
C THR A 76 15.20 21.03 -19.54
N GLU A 77 15.46 21.68 -20.66
CA GLU A 77 14.75 22.90 -21.09
C GLU A 77 13.32 22.61 -21.58
N GLN A 78 13.10 21.47 -22.24
CA GLN A 78 11.79 21.08 -22.78
C GLN A 78 10.90 20.35 -21.77
N ALA A 79 11.49 19.82 -20.70
CA ALA A 79 10.79 19.03 -19.70
C ALA A 79 9.58 19.74 -19.05
N PRO A 80 9.62 21.05 -18.68
CA PRO A 80 8.48 21.72 -18.05
C PRO A 80 7.24 21.85 -18.95
N GLU A 81 7.44 22.18 -20.23
CA GLU A 81 6.36 22.29 -21.21
C GLU A 81 5.72 20.93 -21.47
N LEU A 82 6.55 19.89 -21.60
CA LEU A 82 6.08 18.52 -21.78
C LEU A 82 5.32 18.01 -20.56
N VAL A 83 5.80 18.26 -19.35
CA VAL A 83 5.11 17.91 -18.09
C VAL A 83 3.73 18.56 -18.05
N THR A 84 3.63 19.85 -18.43
CA THR A 84 2.35 20.56 -18.49
C THR A 84 1.42 19.96 -19.55
N CYS A 85 1.95 19.63 -20.72
CA CYS A 85 1.20 19.01 -21.82
C CYS A 85 0.64 17.62 -21.42
N VAL A 86 1.47 16.78 -20.79
CA VAL A 86 1.09 15.43 -20.36
C VAL A 86 0.11 15.49 -19.18
N ALA A 87 0.31 16.40 -18.22
CA ALA A 87 -0.64 16.60 -17.13
C ALA A 87 -2.04 16.97 -17.65
N ARG A 88 -2.11 17.95 -18.58
CA ARG A 88 -3.36 18.33 -19.24
C ARG A 88 -4.01 17.14 -19.96
N PHE A 89 -3.21 16.37 -20.71
CA PHE A 89 -3.72 15.18 -21.39
C PHE A 89 -4.30 14.15 -20.40
N ILE A 90 -3.59 13.85 -19.31
CA ILE A 90 -4.06 12.90 -18.30
C ILE A 90 -5.37 13.37 -17.68
N ASP A 91 -5.54 14.67 -17.43
CA ASP A 91 -6.75 15.22 -16.86
C ASP A 91 -7.93 15.21 -17.84
N GLU A 92 -7.69 15.47 -19.13
CA GLU A 92 -8.74 15.63 -20.14
C GLU A 92 -9.07 14.35 -20.93
N CYS A 93 -8.16 13.36 -21.05
CA CYS A 93 -8.36 12.21 -21.93
C CYS A 93 -9.61 11.35 -21.61
N ALA A 94 -10.20 10.75 -22.63
CA ALA A 94 -11.33 9.84 -22.52
C ALA A 94 -10.87 8.44 -22.07
N ALA A 95 -11.50 7.91 -21.02
CA ALA A 95 -11.11 6.65 -20.38
C ALA A 95 -11.29 5.43 -21.32
N ASP A 96 -12.38 5.40 -22.07
CA ASP A 96 -12.69 4.36 -23.06
C ASP A 96 -11.61 4.23 -24.14
N GLN A 97 -11.07 5.35 -24.62
CA GLN A 97 -10.02 5.35 -25.63
C GLN A 97 -8.66 4.91 -25.08
N ILE A 98 -8.27 5.36 -23.88
CA ILE A 98 -6.98 4.96 -23.29
C ILE A 98 -6.97 3.47 -22.92
N LEU A 99 -8.13 2.90 -22.57
CA LEU A 99 -8.29 1.48 -22.26
C LEU A 99 -8.11 0.57 -23.48
N LEU A 100 -8.11 1.11 -24.70
CA LEU A 100 -7.71 0.36 -25.91
C LEU A 100 -6.19 0.09 -25.97
N ALA A 101 -5.39 0.93 -25.30
CA ALA A 101 -3.93 0.87 -25.27
C ALA A 101 -3.34 1.12 -23.85
N PRO A 102 -3.72 0.32 -22.83
CA PRO A 102 -3.38 0.59 -21.44
C PRO A 102 -1.87 0.60 -21.18
N GLU A 103 -1.12 -0.28 -21.84
CA GLU A 103 0.36 -0.34 -21.72
C GLU A 103 1.03 0.98 -22.11
N LYS A 104 0.54 1.64 -23.17
CA LYS A 104 1.06 2.95 -23.61
C LYS A 104 0.69 4.05 -22.61
N PHE A 105 -0.53 4.02 -22.08
CA PHE A 105 -0.95 4.97 -21.06
C PHE A 105 -0.11 4.84 -19.77
N ILE A 106 0.16 3.60 -19.35
CA ILE A 106 1.04 3.30 -18.21
C ILE A 106 2.46 3.79 -18.48
N SER A 107 3.01 3.54 -19.69
CA SER A 107 4.32 4.03 -20.12
C SER A 107 4.42 5.56 -20.02
N VAL A 108 3.46 6.29 -20.58
CA VAL A 108 3.39 7.76 -20.53
C VAL A 108 3.33 8.26 -19.09
N CYS A 109 2.47 7.69 -18.24
CA CYS A 109 2.34 8.09 -16.84
C CYS A 109 3.63 7.83 -16.03
N LYS A 110 4.30 6.69 -16.25
CA LYS A 110 5.58 6.37 -15.58
C LYS A 110 6.67 7.36 -15.99
N ARG A 111 6.79 7.66 -17.28
CA ARG A 111 7.74 8.67 -17.78
C ARG A 111 7.41 10.07 -17.31
N PHE A 112 6.12 10.43 -17.23
CA PHE A 112 5.67 11.70 -16.66
C PHE A 112 6.14 11.85 -15.22
N LYS A 113 5.94 10.83 -14.39
CA LYS A 113 6.48 10.79 -13.02
C LYS A 113 8.01 10.96 -13.02
N ASP A 114 8.74 10.24 -13.87
CA ASP A 114 10.20 10.38 -13.94
C ASP A 114 10.64 11.81 -14.29
N GLN A 115 9.94 12.50 -15.21
CA GLN A 115 10.22 13.90 -15.56
C GLN A 115 9.91 14.86 -14.40
N VAL A 116 8.78 14.68 -13.72
CA VAL A 116 8.42 15.49 -12.55
C VAL A 116 9.46 15.32 -11.42
N LEU A 117 9.99 14.11 -11.23
CA LEU A 117 11.05 13.84 -10.26
C LEU A 117 12.39 14.47 -10.67
N LEU A 118 12.73 14.43 -11.97
CA LEU A 118 13.92 15.10 -12.50
C LEU A 118 13.89 16.61 -12.27
N LEU A 119 12.71 17.23 -12.45
CA LEU A 119 12.45 18.64 -12.16
C LEU A 119 12.37 18.95 -10.65
N LYS A 120 12.49 17.95 -9.78
CA LYS A 120 12.36 18.06 -8.31
C LYS A 120 11.02 18.68 -7.86
N ALA A 121 9.95 18.45 -8.63
CA ALA A 121 8.63 19.03 -8.39
C ALA A 121 7.54 17.96 -8.18
N PRO A 122 7.73 16.95 -7.29
CA PRO A 122 6.83 15.78 -7.16
C PRO A 122 5.36 16.13 -6.96
N LEU A 123 5.06 17.28 -6.34
CA LEU A 123 3.70 17.79 -6.13
C LEU A 123 2.91 17.95 -7.44
N GLN A 124 3.57 18.36 -8.53
CA GLN A 124 2.91 18.54 -9.84
C GLN A 124 2.36 17.23 -10.41
N GLY A 125 2.96 16.09 -10.04
CA GLY A 125 2.52 14.78 -10.51
C GLY A 125 1.36 14.19 -9.71
N VAL A 126 1.12 14.66 -8.48
CA VAL A 126 0.14 14.04 -7.55
C VAL A 126 -1.28 14.08 -8.11
N GLY A 127 -1.73 15.26 -8.56
CA GLY A 127 -3.08 15.45 -9.11
C GLY A 127 -3.32 14.58 -10.36
N PRO A 128 -2.52 14.75 -11.43
CA PRO A 128 -2.67 13.98 -12.67
C PRO A 128 -2.57 12.47 -12.44
N MET A 129 -1.60 11.99 -11.65
CA MET A 129 -1.46 10.55 -11.41
C MET A 129 -2.66 9.94 -10.68
N ARG A 130 -3.31 10.70 -9.78
CA ARG A 130 -4.57 10.26 -9.18
C ARG A 130 -5.69 10.15 -10.21
N THR A 131 -5.77 11.11 -11.13
CA THR A 131 -6.73 11.05 -12.26
C THR A 131 -6.44 9.84 -13.16
N ALA A 132 -5.16 9.58 -13.46
CA ALA A 132 -4.73 8.45 -14.28
C ALA A 132 -5.14 7.10 -13.68
N ILE A 133 -4.99 6.91 -12.36
CA ILE A 133 -5.45 5.69 -11.67
C ILE A 133 -6.94 5.48 -11.90
N LYS A 134 -7.76 6.52 -11.65
CA LYS A 134 -9.23 6.42 -11.80
C LYS A 134 -9.67 6.11 -13.23
N LYS A 135 -8.94 6.60 -14.24
CA LYS A 135 -9.27 6.34 -15.65
C LYS A 135 -8.79 4.95 -16.12
N LEU A 136 -7.74 4.40 -15.51
CA LEU A 136 -7.19 3.09 -15.86
C LEU A 136 -7.89 1.94 -15.11
N GLN A 137 -8.37 2.20 -13.90
CA GLN A 137 -8.96 1.20 -13.02
C GLN A 137 -10.36 0.80 -13.49
N LEU A 138 -10.59 -0.51 -13.70
CA LEU A 138 -11.91 -1.04 -14.09
C LEU A 138 -12.83 -1.29 -12.88
N SER A 139 -12.22 -1.51 -11.72
CA SER A 139 -12.87 -1.83 -10.44
C SER A 139 -12.05 -1.21 -9.31
N SER A 140 -12.70 -0.63 -8.29
CA SER A 140 -12.01 -0.06 -7.11
C SER A 140 -11.12 -1.08 -6.37
N GLU A 141 -11.36 -2.37 -6.59
CA GLU A 141 -10.60 -3.47 -5.97
C GLU A 141 -9.33 -3.84 -6.76
N GLN A 142 -9.11 -3.25 -7.94
CA GLN A 142 -8.01 -3.59 -8.83
C GLN A 142 -6.76 -2.75 -8.55
N LEU A 143 -5.63 -3.42 -8.31
CA LEU A 143 -4.32 -2.77 -8.26
C LEU A 143 -3.77 -2.53 -9.67
N THR A 144 -3.86 -1.29 -10.13
CA THR A 144 -3.16 -0.85 -11.35
C THR A 144 -1.67 -0.58 -11.10
N PRO A 145 -0.80 -0.70 -12.13
CA PRO A 145 0.62 -0.35 -12.04
C PRO A 145 0.93 1.12 -11.69
N LEU A 146 -0.08 1.99 -11.70
CA LEU A 146 0.07 3.42 -11.39
C LEU A 146 -0.11 3.74 -9.90
N HIS A 147 -0.73 2.86 -9.11
CA HIS A 147 -0.88 3.02 -7.67
C HIS A 147 0.45 3.23 -6.93
N PRO A 148 1.46 2.34 -7.05
CA PRO A 148 2.74 2.54 -6.37
C PRO A 148 3.47 3.81 -6.83
N GLU A 149 3.36 4.18 -8.12
CA GLU A 149 3.98 5.39 -8.68
C GLU A 149 3.37 6.67 -8.10
N PHE A 150 2.04 6.70 -7.94
CA PHE A 150 1.32 7.79 -7.28
C PHE A 150 1.66 7.88 -5.78
N LEU A 151 1.69 6.75 -5.07
CA LEU A 151 2.04 6.74 -3.64
C LEU A 151 3.48 7.23 -3.42
N LEU A 152 4.42 6.85 -4.29
CA LEU A 152 5.79 7.37 -4.26
C LEU A 152 5.81 8.90 -4.40
N LEU A 153 5.07 9.48 -5.35
CA LEU A 153 4.95 10.94 -5.48
C LEU A 153 4.37 11.59 -4.22
N CYS A 154 3.34 10.99 -3.63
CA CYS A 154 2.75 11.48 -2.38
C CYS A 154 3.75 11.44 -1.22
N VAL A 155 4.57 10.39 -1.11
CA VAL A 155 5.63 10.29 -0.09
C VAL A 155 6.66 11.40 -0.28
N LEU A 156 7.15 11.60 -1.51
CA LEU A 156 8.17 12.59 -1.84
C LEU A 156 7.68 14.04 -1.70
N ALA A 157 6.42 14.30 -2.09
CA ALA A 157 5.77 15.60 -1.94
C ALA A 157 5.25 15.87 -0.51
N LYS A 158 5.34 14.87 0.40
CA LYS A 158 4.75 14.90 1.75
C LYS A 158 3.24 15.14 1.76
N CYS A 159 2.54 14.70 0.72
CA CYS A 159 1.07 14.81 0.57
C CYS A 159 0.35 13.58 1.13
N TYR A 160 0.59 13.25 2.40
CA TYR A 160 0.11 11.99 2.99
C TYR A 160 -1.41 11.86 3.03
N ARG A 161 -2.14 12.97 3.24
CA ARG A 161 -3.61 12.97 3.20
C ARG A 161 -4.17 12.57 1.84
N ILE A 162 -3.54 13.03 0.76
CA ILE A 162 -3.96 12.71 -0.62
C ILE A 162 -3.58 11.26 -0.94
N GLY A 163 -2.42 10.80 -0.49
CA GLY A 163 -2.01 9.40 -0.65
C GLY A 163 -2.89 8.42 0.14
N PHE A 164 -3.37 8.82 1.32
CA PHE A 164 -4.20 7.97 2.18
C PHE A 164 -5.57 7.67 1.57
N SER A 165 -6.16 8.60 0.80
CA SER A 165 -7.51 8.41 0.25
C SER A 165 -7.66 7.22 -0.69
N ILE A 166 -6.58 6.72 -1.29
CA ILE A 166 -6.62 5.51 -2.15
C ILE A 166 -6.32 4.23 -1.37
N LEU A 167 -5.88 4.34 -0.11
CA LEU A 167 -5.62 3.21 0.77
C LEU A 167 -6.87 2.82 1.57
N GLU A 168 -7.93 3.62 1.49
CA GLU A 168 -9.25 3.35 2.06
C GLU A 168 -9.96 2.23 1.29
N ASP A 169 -9.68 2.08 0.00
CA ASP A 169 -10.21 1.01 -0.84
C ASP A 169 -9.50 -0.32 -0.56
N ASP A 170 -10.27 -1.41 -0.48
CA ASP A 170 -9.75 -2.76 -0.31
C ASP A 170 -9.37 -3.35 -1.67
N ILE A 171 -8.07 -3.44 -1.92
CA ILE A 171 -7.50 -4.04 -3.13
C ILE A 171 -7.49 -5.57 -3.02
N LEU A 172 -8.16 -6.23 -3.96
CA LEU A 172 -8.31 -7.69 -4.03
C LEU A 172 -7.71 -8.30 -5.29
N GLU A 173 -7.62 -7.54 -6.38
CA GLU A 173 -7.10 -8.02 -7.66
C GLU A 173 -5.70 -7.45 -7.90
N VAL A 174 -4.71 -8.34 -7.99
CA VAL A 174 -3.30 -7.99 -8.14
C VAL A 174 -2.69 -8.80 -9.28
N ASP A 175 -2.14 -8.12 -10.27
CA ASP A 175 -1.47 -8.75 -11.40
C ASP A 175 0.05 -8.91 -11.17
N GLN A 176 0.73 -7.79 -10.88
CA GLN A 176 2.19 -7.76 -10.75
C GLN A 176 2.64 -7.77 -9.28
N PRO A 177 3.42 -8.77 -8.82
CA PRO A 177 3.88 -8.84 -7.44
C PRO A 177 4.65 -7.59 -7.01
N LYS A 178 5.55 -7.08 -7.86
CA LYS A 178 6.37 -5.90 -7.55
C LYS A 178 5.51 -4.66 -7.24
N ASP A 179 4.44 -4.47 -7.99
CA ASP A 179 3.55 -3.33 -7.81
C ASP A 179 2.81 -3.43 -6.48
N PHE A 180 2.42 -4.64 -6.07
CA PHE A 180 1.86 -4.90 -4.74
C PHE A 180 2.84 -4.63 -3.61
N PHE A 181 4.09 -5.08 -3.73
CA PHE A 181 5.13 -4.81 -2.74
C PHE A 181 5.33 -3.30 -2.55
N LEU A 182 5.43 -2.55 -3.65
CA LEU A 182 5.62 -1.10 -3.61
C LEU A 182 4.37 -0.36 -3.10
N TYR A 183 3.18 -0.80 -3.51
CA TYR A 183 1.90 -0.25 -3.05
C TYR A 183 1.80 -0.34 -1.52
N CYS A 184 1.98 -1.54 -0.98
CA CYS A 184 1.93 -1.78 0.46
C CYS A 184 3.05 -1.06 1.21
N TYR A 185 4.27 -1.02 0.66
CA TYR A 185 5.39 -0.33 1.31
C TYR A 185 5.19 1.19 1.39
N TYR A 186 4.89 1.84 0.27
CA TYR A 186 4.66 3.29 0.24
C TYR A 186 3.36 3.68 0.95
N GLY A 187 2.32 2.84 0.84
CA GLY A 187 1.09 3.01 1.60
C GLY A 187 1.34 2.95 3.11
N GLY A 188 2.13 1.97 3.57
CA GLY A 188 2.54 1.87 4.97
C GLY A 188 3.33 3.09 5.44
N MET A 189 4.20 3.66 4.61
CA MET A 189 4.91 4.90 4.93
C MET A 189 3.96 6.11 5.05
N ILE A 190 2.98 6.22 4.16
CA ILE A 190 1.94 7.26 4.23
C ILE A 190 1.12 7.11 5.52
N CYS A 191 0.70 5.88 5.85
CA CYS A 191 -0.01 5.59 7.09
C CYS A 191 0.83 5.93 8.34
N ILE A 192 2.14 5.64 8.36
CA ILE A 192 3.04 6.11 9.43
C ILE A 192 3.02 7.64 9.53
N GLY A 193 3.12 8.34 8.40
CA GLY A 193 3.11 9.81 8.36
C GLY A 193 1.81 10.41 8.91
N GLN A 194 0.69 9.72 8.75
CA GLN A 194 -0.63 10.07 9.28
C GLN A 194 -0.90 9.56 10.70
N LYS A 195 0.05 8.81 11.30
CA LYS A 195 -0.12 8.06 12.56
C LYS A 195 -1.23 6.99 12.54
N GLU A 196 -1.63 6.55 11.35
CA GLU A 196 -2.55 5.43 11.13
C GLU A 196 -1.82 4.09 11.25
N PHE A 197 -1.28 3.81 12.44
CA PHE A 197 -0.38 2.69 12.66
C PHE A 197 -1.03 1.32 12.45
N ARG A 198 -2.35 1.18 12.66
CA ARG A 198 -3.07 -0.09 12.42
C ARG A 198 -3.03 -0.46 10.93
N LYS A 199 -3.42 0.45 10.04
CA LYS A 199 -3.37 0.23 8.59
C LYS A 199 -1.92 0.07 8.11
N ALA A 200 -0.97 0.80 8.68
CA ALA A 200 0.45 0.63 8.37
C ALA A 200 0.93 -0.81 8.68
N LEU A 201 0.54 -1.37 9.82
CA LEU A 201 0.86 -2.75 10.19
C LEU A 201 0.26 -3.75 9.22
N GLU A 202 -1.00 -3.58 8.82
CA GLU A 202 -1.65 -4.44 7.82
C GLU A 202 -0.89 -4.44 6.49
N LEU A 203 -0.54 -3.25 5.98
CA LEU A 203 0.18 -3.11 4.72
C LEU A 203 1.61 -3.71 4.78
N PHE A 204 2.36 -3.46 5.85
CA PHE A 204 3.68 -4.09 6.00
C PHE A 204 3.58 -5.60 6.26
N HIS A 205 2.57 -6.07 6.99
CA HIS A 205 2.29 -7.48 7.19
C HIS A 205 2.07 -8.17 5.83
N ASN A 206 1.24 -7.58 4.98
CA ASN A 206 0.98 -8.08 3.63
C ASN A 206 2.27 -8.24 2.81
N VAL A 207 3.19 -7.28 2.89
CA VAL A 207 4.52 -7.38 2.23
C VAL A 207 5.33 -8.55 2.77
N VAL A 208 5.44 -8.69 4.09
CA VAL A 208 6.35 -9.68 4.69
C VAL A 208 5.80 -11.11 4.59
N THR A 209 4.48 -11.28 4.43
CA THR A 209 3.86 -12.59 4.23
C THR A 209 3.63 -12.95 2.76
N SER A 210 3.76 -11.98 1.84
CA SER A 210 3.56 -12.23 0.41
C SER A 210 4.46 -13.35 -0.12
N PRO A 211 3.96 -14.18 -1.06
CA PRO A 211 4.80 -15.15 -1.75
C PRO A 211 5.98 -14.46 -2.44
N MET A 212 7.18 -14.96 -2.19
CA MET A 212 8.40 -14.51 -2.87
C MET A 212 9.35 -15.69 -3.07
N SER A 213 9.89 -15.81 -4.29
CA SER A 213 10.90 -16.81 -4.65
C SER A 213 12.31 -16.36 -4.29
N THR A 214 12.55 -15.05 -4.32
CA THR A 214 13.80 -14.40 -3.93
C THR A 214 13.51 -13.27 -2.95
N LEU A 215 14.47 -13.03 -2.05
CA LEU A 215 14.35 -11.91 -1.13
C LEU A 215 14.54 -10.60 -1.90
N ASN A 216 13.64 -9.65 -1.68
CA ASN A 216 13.71 -8.33 -2.28
C ASN A 216 13.97 -7.25 -1.22
N ALA A 217 14.60 -6.15 -1.62
CA ALA A 217 14.96 -5.05 -0.71
C ALA A 217 13.73 -4.36 -0.11
N ILE A 218 12.60 -4.32 -0.84
CA ILE A 218 11.34 -3.73 -0.38
C ILE A 218 10.84 -4.47 0.86
N ALA A 219 10.86 -5.81 0.85
CA ALA A 219 10.44 -6.64 1.97
C ALA A 219 11.34 -6.48 3.19
N VAL A 220 12.65 -6.30 2.99
CA VAL A 220 13.59 -6.01 4.10
C VAL A 220 13.25 -4.67 4.74
N GLU A 221 13.09 -3.60 3.96
CA GLU A 221 12.74 -2.28 4.48
C GLU A 221 11.34 -2.24 5.12
N ALA A 222 10.38 -2.97 4.55
CA ALA A 222 9.06 -3.13 5.13
C ALA A 222 9.12 -3.86 6.48
N TYR A 223 9.93 -4.92 6.61
CA TYR A 223 10.07 -5.67 7.86
C TYR A 223 10.72 -4.82 8.97
N LYS A 224 11.73 -4.01 8.66
CA LYS A 224 12.32 -3.03 9.60
C LYS A 224 11.23 -2.10 10.16
N LYS A 225 10.42 -1.50 9.29
CA LYS A 225 9.32 -0.61 9.69
C LYS A 225 8.19 -1.35 10.39
N TYR A 226 7.86 -2.58 9.99
CA TYR A 226 6.88 -3.43 10.64
C TYR A 226 7.24 -3.69 12.11
N ILE A 227 8.51 -4.01 12.40
CA ILE A 227 9.00 -4.17 13.77
C ILE A 227 8.77 -2.88 14.56
N LEU A 228 9.25 -1.74 14.05
CA LEU A 228 9.16 -0.46 14.76
C LEU A 228 7.70 -0.05 15.02
N VAL A 229 6.83 -0.14 14.01
CA VAL A 229 5.40 0.20 14.17
C VAL A 229 4.71 -0.76 15.14
N SER A 230 5.10 -2.04 15.15
CA SER A 230 4.54 -3.01 16.11
C SER A 230 4.89 -2.64 17.55
N LEU A 231 6.14 -2.21 17.79
CA LEU A 231 6.56 -1.74 19.12
C LEU A 231 5.83 -0.46 19.54
N ILE A 232 5.57 0.46 18.60
CA ILE A 232 4.84 1.71 18.88
C ILE A 232 3.37 1.43 19.19
N LYS A 233 2.67 0.66 18.35
CA LYS A 233 1.22 0.51 18.43
C LYS A 233 0.74 -0.66 19.29
N ILE A 234 1.39 -1.82 19.17
CA ILE A 234 1.03 -3.04 19.92
C ILE A 234 1.81 -3.10 21.24
N GLY A 235 2.99 -2.46 21.29
CA GLY A 235 3.87 -2.56 22.45
C GLY A 235 4.66 -3.86 22.47
N GLN A 236 4.58 -4.72 21.47
CA GLN A 236 5.34 -5.96 21.41
C GLN A 236 5.58 -6.40 19.97
N PHE A 237 6.54 -7.28 19.77
CA PHE A 237 6.84 -7.85 18.47
C PHE A 237 7.07 -9.34 18.60
N SER A 238 6.40 -10.12 17.74
CA SER A 238 6.66 -11.55 17.60
C SER A 238 7.56 -11.80 16.41
N THR A 239 8.62 -12.58 16.61
CA THR A 239 9.48 -13.03 15.51
C THR A 239 8.92 -14.22 14.75
N SER A 240 7.78 -14.78 15.18
CA SER A 240 7.11 -15.87 14.46
C SER A 240 6.36 -15.33 13.24
N PHE A 241 6.55 -16.01 12.12
CA PHE A 241 5.78 -15.74 10.91
C PHE A 241 4.57 -16.67 10.84
N PRO A 242 3.48 -16.26 10.17
CA PRO A 242 2.40 -17.16 9.82
C PRO A 242 2.90 -18.33 8.96
N LYS A 243 2.28 -19.50 9.10
CA LYS A 243 2.68 -20.72 8.37
C LYS A 243 2.63 -20.56 6.84
N TYR A 244 1.77 -19.67 6.34
CA TYR A 244 1.62 -19.39 4.91
C TYR A 244 2.68 -18.41 4.37
N ALA A 245 3.46 -17.75 5.22
CA ALA A 245 4.53 -16.87 4.76
C ALA A 245 5.63 -17.69 4.06
N SER A 246 6.23 -17.13 3.01
CA SER A 246 7.25 -17.84 2.24
C SER A 246 8.46 -18.27 3.08
N SER A 247 9.02 -19.45 2.78
CA SER A 247 10.22 -19.96 3.45
C SER A 247 11.43 -19.02 3.29
N VAL A 248 11.51 -18.33 2.16
CA VAL A 248 12.53 -17.32 1.86
C VAL A 248 12.43 -16.14 2.84
N ALA A 249 11.22 -15.61 3.05
CA ALA A 249 10.99 -14.55 4.02
C ALA A 249 11.35 -14.99 5.44
N GLN A 250 10.84 -16.15 5.87
CA GLN A 250 11.05 -16.70 7.21
C GLN A 250 12.55 -16.90 7.54
N ARG A 251 13.32 -17.40 6.57
CA ARG A 251 14.75 -17.71 6.76
C ARG A 251 15.63 -16.46 6.71
N ASN A 252 15.32 -15.51 5.82
CA ASN A 252 16.26 -14.44 5.48
C ASN A 252 15.94 -13.09 6.12
N LEU A 253 14.66 -12.71 6.29
CA LEU A 253 14.30 -11.38 6.80
C LEU A 253 14.91 -11.11 8.19
N LYS A 254 14.94 -12.14 9.04
CA LYS A 254 15.55 -12.05 10.38
C LYS A 254 17.05 -11.71 10.31
N ASN A 255 17.78 -12.32 9.39
CA ASN A 255 19.22 -12.13 9.24
C ASN A 255 19.56 -10.69 8.84
N TYR A 256 18.78 -10.11 7.92
CA TYR A 256 18.99 -8.73 7.46
C TYR A 256 18.48 -7.66 8.43
N CYS A 257 17.59 -8.04 9.36
CA CYS A 257 16.95 -7.10 10.29
C CYS A 257 17.35 -7.33 11.76
N GLN A 258 18.45 -8.03 12.01
CA GLN A 258 18.90 -8.37 13.37
C GLN A 258 19.02 -7.13 14.28
N LEU A 259 19.51 -6.01 13.72
CA LEU A 259 19.59 -4.74 14.45
C LEU A 259 18.24 -4.31 15.06
N TYR A 260 17.15 -4.46 14.30
CA TYR A 260 15.81 -4.09 14.73
C TYR A 260 15.19 -5.13 15.67
N LEU A 261 15.56 -6.40 15.50
CA LEU A 261 15.19 -7.47 16.43
C LEU A 261 15.85 -7.29 17.79
N ASP A 262 17.12 -6.88 17.84
CA ASP A 262 17.84 -6.57 19.07
C ASP A 262 17.19 -5.38 19.81
N LEU A 263 16.74 -4.36 19.05
CA LEU A 263 15.94 -3.26 19.59
C LEU A 263 14.61 -3.77 20.19
N ALA A 264 13.89 -4.63 19.49
CA ALA A 264 12.63 -5.22 19.99
C ALA A 264 12.85 -6.05 21.27
N ASN A 265 13.93 -6.82 21.33
CA ASN A 265 14.33 -7.57 22.52
C ASN A 265 14.64 -6.63 23.69
N SER A 266 15.42 -5.57 23.46
CA SER A 266 15.70 -4.56 24.49
C SER A 266 14.43 -3.86 24.97
N TYR A 267 13.51 -3.53 24.06
CA TYR A 267 12.20 -2.94 24.37
C TYR A 267 11.33 -3.88 25.22
N SER A 268 11.42 -5.21 25.01
CA SER A 268 10.67 -6.21 25.79
C SER A 268 11.07 -6.25 27.28
N LEU A 269 12.31 -5.89 27.61
CA LEU A 269 12.82 -5.86 29.00
C LEU A 269 12.19 -4.72 29.82
N GLY A 270 11.64 -3.69 29.17
CA GLY A 270 10.99 -2.55 29.83
C GLY A 270 11.95 -1.55 30.48
N LYS A 271 13.27 -1.73 30.31
CA LYS A 271 14.31 -0.85 30.87
C LYS A 271 14.68 0.26 29.88
N ILE A 272 14.34 1.49 30.22
CA ILE A 272 14.52 2.66 29.34
C ILE A 272 16.00 2.94 29.06
N SER A 273 16.84 2.95 30.09
CA SER A 273 18.28 3.25 29.94
C SER A 273 19.01 2.25 29.04
N GLU A 274 18.67 0.97 29.11
CA GLU A 274 19.22 -0.06 28.22
C GLU A 274 18.77 0.14 26.78
N LEU A 275 17.49 0.50 26.57
CA LEU A 275 16.95 0.80 25.25
C LEU A 275 17.61 2.03 24.62
N GLU A 276 17.72 3.13 25.37
CA GLU A 276 18.39 4.37 24.92
C GLU A 276 19.85 4.10 24.56
N THR A 277 20.56 3.32 25.38
CA THR A 277 21.94 2.92 25.10
C THR A 277 22.04 2.08 23.81
N CYS A 278 21.09 1.15 23.60
CA CYS A 278 21.03 0.32 22.40
C CYS A 278 20.78 1.16 21.14
N VAL A 279 19.91 2.16 21.22
CA VAL A 279 19.64 3.13 20.14
C VAL A 279 20.86 3.98 19.87
N GLN A 280 21.49 4.55 20.90
CA GLN A 280 22.65 5.43 20.74
C GLN A 280 23.85 4.70 20.13
N LYS A 281 24.08 3.44 20.53
CA LYS A 281 25.16 2.60 19.98
C LYS A 281 25.01 2.34 18.47
N ASN A 282 23.78 2.31 17.95
CA ASN A 282 23.49 1.99 16.56
C ASN A 282 22.87 3.15 15.77
N ARG A 283 22.98 4.38 16.29
CA ARG A 283 22.33 5.57 15.74
C ARG A 283 22.58 5.75 14.24
N ASP A 284 23.84 5.69 13.82
CA ASP A 284 24.25 5.90 12.43
C ASP A 284 23.60 4.88 11.47
N LYS A 285 23.36 3.65 11.93
CA LYS A 285 22.69 2.62 11.12
C LYS A 285 21.21 2.93 10.92
N TYR A 286 20.52 3.41 11.97
CA TYR A 286 19.12 3.83 11.86
C TYR A 286 18.96 5.10 11.01
N GLU A 287 19.95 5.99 11.04
CA GLU A 287 20.00 7.19 10.20
C GLU A 287 20.22 6.84 8.73
N ASN A 288 21.17 5.94 8.44
CA ASN A 288 21.40 5.41 7.08
C ASN A 288 20.16 4.72 6.50
N ASP A 289 19.40 4.01 7.34
CA ASP A 289 18.13 3.37 6.97
C ASP A 289 16.94 4.37 6.90
N ASN A 290 17.16 5.66 7.19
CA ASN A 290 16.12 6.69 7.28
C ASN A 290 14.97 6.37 8.26
N ASN A 291 15.26 5.59 9.31
CA ASN A 291 14.28 5.14 10.30
C ASN A 291 14.48 5.76 11.69
N LEU A 292 15.48 6.63 11.88
CA LEU A 292 15.83 7.20 13.18
C LEU A 292 14.65 7.87 13.91
N GLY A 293 13.83 8.63 13.19
CA GLY A 293 12.65 9.28 13.79
C GLY A 293 11.62 8.29 14.31
N LEU A 294 11.44 7.16 13.63
CA LEU A 294 10.52 6.10 14.07
C LEU A 294 11.11 5.32 15.26
N VAL A 295 12.43 5.12 15.30
CA VAL A 295 13.13 4.54 16.46
C VAL A 295 12.98 5.44 17.69
N GLN A 296 13.05 6.76 17.54
CA GLN A 296 12.79 7.69 18.64
C GLN A 296 11.35 7.60 19.15
N GLN A 297 10.38 7.38 18.26
CA GLN A 297 9.00 7.10 18.68
C GLN A 297 8.86 5.78 19.45
N VAL A 298 9.63 4.73 19.09
CA VAL A 298 9.72 3.50 19.89
C VAL A 298 10.26 3.79 21.29
N VAL A 299 11.30 4.61 21.43
CA VAL A 299 11.80 4.99 22.75
C VAL A 299 10.74 5.75 23.54
N ALA A 300 10.02 6.68 22.92
CA ALA A 300 8.94 7.40 23.58
C ALA A 300 7.74 6.50 23.97
N SER A 301 7.44 5.47 23.17
CA SER A 301 6.30 4.58 23.44
C SER A 301 6.52 3.66 24.64
N ILE A 302 7.78 3.44 25.08
CA ILE A 302 8.07 2.57 26.23
C ILE A 302 7.45 3.10 27.52
N TYR A 303 7.38 4.43 27.68
CA TYR A 303 6.80 5.07 28.87
C TYR A 303 5.30 4.74 28.96
N LYS A 304 4.57 4.93 27.86
CA LYS A 304 3.16 4.57 27.74
C LYS A 304 2.95 3.07 28.01
N ARG A 305 3.79 2.20 27.42
CA ARG A 305 3.74 0.76 27.65
C ARG A 305 3.95 0.38 29.12
N ASN A 306 4.95 0.97 29.78
CA ASN A 306 5.25 0.66 31.17
C ASN A 306 4.09 1.10 32.09
N ILE A 307 3.47 2.25 31.81
CA ILE A 307 2.25 2.69 32.52
C ILE A 307 1.09 1.71 32.28
N GLN A 308 0.86 1.27 31.03
CA GLN A 308 -0.15 0.25 30.73
C GLN A 308 0.08 -1.07 31.48
N ARG A 309 1.33 -1.45 31.74
CA ARG A 309 1.61 -2.65 32.55
C ARG A 309 1.22 -2.46 34.02
N LEU A 310 1.32 -1.25 34.55
CA LEU A 310 0.91 -0.96 35.94
C LEU A 310 -0.60 -1.11 36.13
N THR A 311 -1.42 -0.86 35.10
CA THR A 311 -2.88 -1.06 35.18
C THR A 311 -3.27 -2.52 35.35
N GLN A 312 -2.39 -3.45 34.98
CA GLN A 312 -2.64 -4.90 35.13
C GLN A 312 -2.37 -5.41 36.55
N THR A 313 -1.56 -4.70 37.33
CA THR A 313 -1.12 -5.13 38.67
C THR A 313 -1.65 -4.26 39.80
N TYR A 314 -2.02 -3.01 39.51
CA TYR A 314 -2.45 -2.03 40.50
C TYR A 314 -3.83 -1.50 40.17
N LEU A 315 -4.68 -1.34 41.21
CA LEU A 315 -5.94 -0.62 41.10
C LEU A 315 -5.75 0.88 41.33
N THR A 316 -4.92 1.23 42.33
CA THR A 316 -4.60 2.62 42.68
C THR A 316 -3.11 2.73 42.96
N LEU A 317 -2.45 3.74 42.40
CA LEU A 317 -1.00 3.94 42.54
C LEU A 317 -0.68 5.44 42.65
N SER A 318 0.31 5.81 43.44
CA SER A 318 0.71 7.21 43.57
C SER A 318 1.45 7.69 42.32
N LEU A 319 1.35 8.99 42.00
CA LEU A 319 2.10 9.60 40.90
C LEU A 319 3.62 9.50 41.10
N GLN A 320 4.08 9.48 42.36
CA GLN A 320 5.49 9.28 42.70
C GLN A 320 5.95 7.85 42.42
N ASP A 321 5.12 6.85 42.73
CA ASP A 321 5.44 5.45 42.45
C ASP A 321 5.40 5.17 40.95
N ILE A 322 4.45 5.76 40.22
CA ILE A 322 4.42 5.70 38.75
C ILE A 322 5.71 6.31 38.18
N ALA A 323 6.09 7.51 38.63
CA ALA A 323 7.32 8.16 38.16
C ALA A 323 8.56 7.30 38.44
N SER A 324 8.64 6.69 39.63
CA SER A 324 9.76 5.84 40.03
C SER A 324 9.81 4.53 39.24
N ALA A 325 8.66 3.87 39.05
CA ALA A 325 8.55 2.60 38.31
C ALA A 325 8.86 2.78 36.82
N VAL A 326 8.48 3.92 36.26
CA VAL A 326 8.62 4.24 34.82
C VAL A 326 9.86 5.11 34.54
N GLN A 327 10.70 5.36 35.55
CA GLN A 327 11.94 6.15 35.45
C GLN A 327 11.75 7.57 34.91
N LEU A 328 10.62 8.21 35.26
CA LEU A 328 10.33 9.61 34.97
C LEU A 328 10.97 10.53 36.02
N ARG A 329 11.20 11.79 35.67
CA ARG A 329 11.94 12.73 36.53
C ARG A 329 11.09 13.27 37.68
N SER A 330 9.77 13.33 37.50
CA SER A 330 8.88 13.92 38.50
C SER A 330 7.47 13.34 38.46
N PRO A 331 6.72 13.42 39.57
CA PRO A 331 5.28 13.10 39.61
C PRO A 331 4.45 13.90 38.60
N LYS A 332 4.85 15.15 38.31
CA LYS A 332 4.18 16.02 37.33
C LYS A 332 4.32 15.48 35.90
N GLU A 333 5.49 14.92 35.58
CA GLU A 333 5.72 14.28 34.28
C GLU A 333 4.89 13.00 34.15
N ALA A 334 4.81 12.20 35.23
CA ALA A 334 3.91 11.06 35.28
C ALA A 334 2.44 11.46 35.11
N GLU A 335 2.01 12.53 35.77
CA GLU A 335 0.65 13.07 35.63
C GLU A 335 0.34 13.47 34.18
N MET A 336 1.28 14.17 33.52
CA MET A 336 1.15 14.57 32.12
C MET A 336 1.03 13.36 31.19
N HIS A 337 1.85 12.32 31.37
CA HIS A 337 1.76 11.09 30.58
C HIS A 337 0.42 10.37 30.80
N VAL A 338 -0.01 10.21 32.06
CA VAL A 338 -1.28 9.57 32.38
C VAL A 338 -2.45 10.35 31.77
N LEU A 339 -2.43 11.69 31.84
CA LEU A 339 -3.45 12.53 31.23
C LEU A 339 -3.53 12.35 29.71
N GLN A 340 -2.39 12.38 29.02
CA GLN A 340 -2.34 12.14 27.57
C GLN A 340 -2.86 10.75 27.20
N MET A 341 -2.52 9.73 27.97
CA MET A 341 -3.00 8.36 27.71
C MET A 341 -4.51 8.20 27.96
N ILE A 342 -5.09 8.98 28.87
CA ILE A 342 -6.55 9.04 29.07
C ILE A 342 -7.22 9.73 27.87
N GLU A 343 -6.67 10.87 27.43
CA GLU A 343 -7.19 11.63 26.27
C GLU A 343 -7.12 10.81 24.97
N ASP A 344 -6.02 10.09 24.75
CA ASP A 344 -5.80 9.21 23.60
C ASP A 344 -6.64 7.90 23.67
N GLY A 345 -7.35 7.64 24.78
CA GLY A 345 -8.12 6.41 25.00
C GLY A 345 -7.26 5.15 25.15
N GLU A 346 -6.01 5.30 25.59
CA GLU A 346 -5.05 4.19 25.75
C GLU A 346 -5.15 3.51 27.13
N ILE A 347 -5.64 4.23 28.14
CA ILE A 347 -5.95 3.72 29.49
C ILE A 347 -7.22 4.40 30.02
N TYR A 348 -7.94 3.68 30.89
CA TYR A 348 -9.03 4.26 31.66
C TYR A 348 -8.55 4.51 33.09
N ALA A 349 -8.45 5.77 33.49
CA ALA A 349 -7.94 6.15 34.80
C ALA A 349 -8.52 7.49 35.27
N THR A 350 -8.50 7.70 36.58
CA THR A 350 -8.90 8.97 37.22
C THR A 350 -7.76 9.49 38.09
N ILE A 351 -7.43 10.77 37.96
CA ILE A 351 -6.33 11.42 38.69
C ILE A 351 -6.92 12.23 39.85
N ASN A 352 -6.49 11.93 41.07
CA ASN A 352 -6.79 12.74 42.26
C ASN A 352 -5.56 13.58 42.62
N GLN A 353 -5.61 14.87 42.24
CA GLN A 353 -4.53 15.82 42.49
C GLN A 353 -4.32 16.16 43.97
N LYS A 354 -5.36 16.06 44.82
CA LYS A 354 -5.24 16.36 46.25
C LYS A 354 -4.38 15.33 46.95
N ASP A 355 -4.59 14.06 46.61
CA ASP A 355 -3.91 12.92 47.24
C ASP A 355 -2.68 12.46 46.43
N GLY A 356 -2.50 12.97 45.20
CA GLY A 356 -1.42 12.57 44.30
C GLY A 356 -1.54 11.13 43.80
N MET A 357 -2.78 10.61 43.70
CA MET A 357 -3.06 9.21 43.38
C MET A 357 -3.77 9.07 42.03
N VAL A 358 -3.44 8.01 41.30
CA VAL A 358 -4.12 7.59 40.07
C VAL A 358 -4.88 6.31 40.38
N ARG A 359 -6.18 6.32 40.11
CA ARG A 359 -7.04 5.12 40.18
C ARG A 359 -7.30 4.62 38.77
N PHE A 360 -6.79 3.43 38.46
CA PHE A 360 -7.05 2.74 37.21
C PHE A 360 -8.46 2.14 37.22
N LEU A 361 -9.12 2.21 36.08
CA LEU A 361 -10.50 1.78 35.87
C LEU A 361 -10.53 0.71 34.77
N GLU A 362 -11.61 -0.05 34.75
CA GLU A 362 -11.95 -0.90 33.62
C GLU A 362 -12.58 -0.08 32.49
N ASP A 363 -12.71 -0.69 31.32
CA ASP A 363 -13.37 -0.08 30.16
C ASP A 363 -14.78 0.39 30.54
N PRO A 364 -15.11 1.70 30.39
CA PRO A 364 -16.41 2.22 30.74
C PRO A 364 -17.52 1.78 29.77
N GLU A 365 -17.19 1.16 28.63
CA GLU A 365 -18.18 0.73 27.64
C GLU A 365 -19.09 -0.37 28.22
N GLN A 366 -20.38 -0.05 28.32
CA GLN A 366 -21.40 -0.94 28.88
C GLN A 366 -22.24 -1.64 27.80
N TYR A 367 -21.98 -1.39 26.52
CA TYR A 367 -22.71 -1.93 25.36
C TYR A 367 -24.20 -1.55 25.35
N LYS A 368 -24.52 -0.35 25.84
CA LYS A 368 -25.91 0.14 26.00
C LYS A 368 -26.19 1.44 25.25
N SER A 369 -25.16 2.10 24.73
CA SER A 369 -25.31 3.39 24.05
C SER A 369 -25.85 3.20 22.64
N CYS A 370 -26.54 4.23 22.12
CA CYS A 370 -26.92 4.28 20.70
C CYS A 370 -25.69 4.25 19.79
N GLU A 371 -24.61 4.92 20.19
CA GLU A 371 -23.32 4.90 19.47
C GLU A 371 -22.79 3.47 19.31
N MET A 372 -22.90 2.62 20.34
CA MET A 372 -22.45 1.24 20.25
C MET A 372 -23.37 0.39 19.36
N ILE A 373 -24.68 0.68 19.35
CA ILE A 373 -25.62 0.05 18.41
C ILE A 373 -25.25 0.40 16.96
N GLU A 374 -24.96 1.67 16.67
CA GLU A 374 -24.51 2.12 15.34
C GLU A 374 -23.17 1.49 14.94
N HIS A 375 -22.22 1.37 15.87
CA HIS A 375 -20.95 0.70 15.63
C HIS A 375 -21.12 -0.80 15.32
N ILE A 376 -22.01 -1.48 16.06
CA ILE A 376 -22.36 -2.88 15.81
C ILE A 376 -23.05 -3.04 14.46
N ASP A 377 -24.04 -2.18 14.13
CA ASP A 377 -24.72 -2.22 12.85
C ASP A 377 -23.73 -2.02 11.69
N SER A 378 -22.85 -1.02 11.76
CA SER A 378 -21.78 -0.80 10.79
C SER A 378 -20.86 -2.03 10.63
N SER A 379 -20.50 -2.68 11.74
CA SER A 379 -19.72 -3.93 11.71
C SER A 379 -20.48 -5.07 11.03
N ILE A 380 -21.79 -5.20 11.28
CA ILE A 380 -22.67 -6.19 10.62
C ILE A 380 -22.76 -5.90 9.12
N GLN A 381 -22.95 -4.64 8.70
CA GLN A 381 -22.99 -4.25 7.29
C GLN A 381 -21.69 -4.61 6.56
N ARG A 382 -20.53 -4.36 7.20
CA ARG A 382 -19.22 -4.77 6.67
C ARG A 382 -19.12 -6.28 6.52
N MET A 383 -19.52 -7.04 7.54
CA MET A 383 -19.53 -8.51 7.49
C MET A 383 -20.46 -9.06 6.40
N MET A 384 -21.66 -8.49 6.24
CA MET A 384 -22.60 -8.90 5.19
C MET A 384 -22.03 -8.61 3.79
N THR A 385 -21.36 -7.46 3.61
CA THR A 385 -20.71 -7.11 2.35
C THR A 385 -19.60 -8.11 2.02
N LEU A 386 -18.74 -8.43 2.99
CA LEU A 386 -17.70 -9.45 2.84
C LEU A 386 -18.29 -10.84 2.55
N SER A 387 -19.37 -11.24 3.22
CA SER A 387 -20.03 -12.52 2.99
C SER A 387 -20.58 -12.62 1.57
N LYS A 388 -21.25 -11.57 1.07
CA LYS A 388 -21.76 -11.52 -0.31
C LYS A 388 -20.62 -11.64 -1.32
N LYS A 389 -19.50 -10.96 -1.05
CA LYS A 389 -18.31 -11.04 -1.90
C LYS A 389 -17.73 -12.45 -1.93
N LEU A 390 -17.62 -13.09 -0.77
CA LEU A 390 -17.12 -14.46 -0.66
C LEU A 390 -18.02 -15.46 -1.39
N THR A 391 -19.34 -15.30 -1.31
CA THR A 391 -20.29 -16.08 -2.11
C THR A 391 -20.07 -15.87 -3.61
N SER A 392 -19.91 -14.62 -4.06
CA SER A 392 -19.64 -14.32 -5.47
C SER A 392 -18.32 -14.93 -5.96
N MET A 393 -17.27 -14.91 -5.13
CA MET A 393 -15.99 -15.55 -5.46
C MET A 393 -16.12 -17.07 -5.55
N ASP A 394 -16.87 -17.70 -4.63
CA ASP A 394 -17.12 -19.15 -4.64
C ASP A 394 -17.93 -19.58 -5.89
N GLU A 395 -18.92 -18.79 -6.29
CA GLU A 395 -19.67 -19.00 -7.53
C GLU A 395 -18.77 -18.90 -8.76
N GLN A 396 -17.93 -17.86 -8.84
CA GLN A 396 -16.96 -17.69 -9.94
C GLN A 396 -15.98 -18.85 -10.02
N MET A 397 -15.43 -19.29 -8.88
CA MET A 397 -14.53 -20.45 -8.82
C MET A 397 -15.24 -21.75 -9.20
N SER A 398 -16.50 -21.93 -8.79
CA SER A 398 -17.31 -23.11 -9.13
C SER A 398 -17.59 -23.23 -10.63
N CYS A 399 -17.61 -22.09 -11.35
CA CYS A 399 -17.76 -22.05 -12.80
C CYS A 399 -16.42 -22.15 -13.57
N ASP A 400 -15.27 -22.11 -12.90
CA ASP A 400 -13.96 -22.18 -13.56
C ASP A 400 -13.71 -23.60 -14.10
N LEU A 401 -13.49 -23.70 -15.41
CA LEU A 401 -13.18 -24.93 -16.12
C LEU A 401 -11.96 -25.65 -15.53
N SER A 402 -10.95 -24.91 -15.08
CA SER A 402 -9.73 -25.49 -14.49
C SER A 402 -10.03 -26.15 -13.15
N TYR A 403 -10.88 -25.51 -12.34
CA TYR A 403 -11.35 -26.04 -11.07
C TYR A 403 -12.22 -27.28 -11.28
N LEU A 404 -13.22 -27.20 -12.15
CA LEU A 404 -14.10 -28.32 -12.49
C LEU A 404 -13.32 -29.53 -13.04
N ALA A 405 -12.32 -29.30 -13.90
CA ALA A 405 -11.46 -30.37 -14.42
C ALA A 405 -10.59 -31.03 -13.35
N LYS A 406 -10.21 -30.31 -12.29
CA LYS A 406 -9.45 -30.87 -11.16
C LYS A 406 -10.37 -31.65 -10.22
N VAL A 407 -11.50 -31.06 -9.81
CA VAL A 407 -12.49 -31.71 -8.94
C VAL A 407 -13.08 -32.97 -9.59
N GLY A 408 -13.34 -32.93 -10.90
CA GLY A 408 -13.78 -34.10 -11.65
C GLY A 408 -12.75 -35.23 -11.67
N ARG A 409 -11.45 -34.91 -11.76
CA ARG A 409 -10.36 -35.90 -11.71
C ARG A 409 -10.15 -36.46 -10.30
N ASP A 410 -10.25 -35.63 -9.27
CA ASP A 410 -10.11 -36.09 -7.88
C ASP A 410 -11.32 -36.94 -7.43
N ARG A 411 -12.53 -36.65 -7.94
CA ARG A 411 -13.69 -37.55 -7.78
C ARG A 411 -13.46 -38.93 -8.43
N GLN A 412 -12.89 -38.97 -9.64
CA GLN A 412 -12.57 -40.24 -10.32
C GLN A 412 -11.45 -41.03 -9.62
N ARG A 413 -10.52 -40.37 -8.92
CA ARG A 413 -9.45 -41.05 -8.16
C ARG A 413 -9.96 -41.75 -6.91
N LEU A 414 -10.92 -41.15 -6.21
CA LEU A 414 -11.52 -41.74 -5.01
C LEU A 414 -12.31 -43.02 -5.33
N ASP A 415 -12.89 -43.13 -6.52
CA ASP A 415 -13.67 -44.31 -6.93
C ASP A 415 -12.81 -45.53 -7.32
N PHE A 416 -11.50 -45.36 -7.60
CA PHE A 416 -10.62 -46.45 -8.04
C PHE A 416 -9.79 -47.08 -6.91
N ASP A 417 -9.42 -46.32 -5.87
CA ASP A 417 -8.56 -46.83 -4.78
C ASP A 417 -9.35 -47.61 -3.70
N ASP A 418 -10.67 -47.42 -3.59
CA ASP A 418 -11.52 -48.14 -2.62
C ASP A 418 -11.99 -49.53 -3.10
N MET A 419 -11.61 -49.96 -4.32
CA MET A 419 -12.05 -51.22 -4.92
C MET A 419 -10.98 -52.34 -4.98
N GLU A 420 -9.72 -52.07 -4.61
CA GLU A 420 -8.65 -53.09 -4.58
C GLU A 420 -7.79 -52.99 -3.30
N GLY A 421 -8.23 -53.61 -2.19
CA GLY A 421 -7.40 -53.62 -0.98
C GLY A 421 -7.92 -54.29 0.29
N GLY A 422 -8.31 -55.57 0.22
CA GLY A 422 -8.12 -56.52 1.33
C GLY A 422 -8.89 -56.33 2.65
N ILE A 423 -9.89 -57.19 2.84
CA ILE A 423 -10.60 -57.58 4.07
C ILE A 423 -9.82 -57.28 5.39
N PRO A 424 -10.39 -56.51 6.34
CA PRO A 424 -9.77 -56.33 7.66
C PRO A 424 -10.00 -57.57 8.52
N HIS A 425 -8.95 -58.36 8.72
CA HIS A 425 -8.92 -59.37 9.78
C HIS A 425 -8.33 -58.78 11.07
N LYS A 426 -9.08 -58.98 12.15
CA LYS A 426 -8.74 -58.89 13.59
C LYS A 426 -8.95 -57.54 14.28
N PHE A 427 -10.14 -57.42 14.87
CA PHE A 427 -10.26 -56.82 16.20
C PHE A 427 -9.61 -57.77 17.22
N ASN A 428 -8.60 -57.29 17.95
CA ASN A 428 -8.19 -57.91 19.21
C ASN A 428 -8.82 -57.13 20.37
N ILE A 429 -9.36 -57.90 21.30
CA ILE A 429 -9.82 -57.52 22.64
C ILE A 429 -8.63 -57.08 23.49
#